data_AF-A0A353P9I9-F1
#
_entry.id   AF-A0A353P9I9-F1
#
_cell.length_a   1.000
_cell.length_b   1.000
_cell.length_c   1.000
_cell.angle_alpha   90.00
_cell.angle_beta   90.00
_cell.angle_gamma   90.00
#
_symmetry.space_group_name_H-M   'P 1'
#
loop_
_entity.id
_entity.type
_entity.pdbx_description
1 polymer ?
#
loop_
_entity_poly.entity_id
_entity_poly.type
_entity_poly.pdbx_seq_one_letter_code
_entity_poly.pdbx_strand_id
1 'polypeptide(L)' 'ISMKEGEAKFIREARLCRKYGAAIVVMAFDEQGQADTLARRQEICARAYRILVEQVGFPAEDIIFDPNIFA' A
#
# COMPACT_ATOMS: atom_id res chain seq x y z
N ILE A 1 -3.19 -4.13 3.92
CA ILE A 1 -3.37 -4.47 2.49
C ILE A 1 -2.03 -4.36 1.76
N SER A 2 -1.89 -4.93 0.56
CA SER A 2 -0.64 -4.88 -0.23
C SER A 2 -0.91 -5.10 -1.72
N MET A 3 0.10 -4.93 -2.57
CA MET A 3 0.00 -5.17 -4.01
C MET A 3 0.40 -6.61 -4.41
N LYS A 4 0.55 -7.53 -3.45
CA LYS A 4 0.92 -8.94 -3.69
C LYS A 4 0.07 -9.64 -4.76
N GLU A 5 -1.22 -9.35 -4.78
CA GLU A 5 -2.18 -9.94 -5.72
C GLU A 5 -2.56 -8.97 -6.86
N GLY A 6 -1.70 -7.98 -7.09
CA GLY A 6 -1.86 -6.98 -8.13
C GLY A 6 -2.64 -5.74 -7.70
N GLU A 7 -2.48 -4.72 -8.52
CA GLU A 7 -3.05 -3.38 -8.32
C GLU A 7 -4.58 -3.36 -8.25
N ALA A 8 -5.27 -4.17 -9.07
CA ALA A 8 -6.73 -4.18 -9.09
C ALA A 8 -7.35 -4.65 -7.76
N LYS A 9 -6.74 -5.66 -7.11
CA LYS A 9 -7.18 -6.12 -5.78
C LYS A 9 -6.91 -5.05 -4.73
N PHE A 10 -5.72 -4.47 -4.75
CA PHE A 10 -5.30 -3.41 -3.84
C PHE A 10 -6.25 -2.20 -3.88
N ILE A 11 -6.62 -1.72 -5.08
CA ILE A 11 -7.58 -0.62 -5.27
C ILE A 11 -8.96 -0.97 -4.71
N ARG A 12 -9.44 -2.20 -4.98
CA ARG A 12 -10.75 -2.66 -4.48
C ARG A 12 -10.79 -2.65 -2.96
N GLU A 13 -9.76 -3.20 -2.32
CA GLU A 13 -9.66 -3.24 -0.85
C GLU A 13 -9.54 -1.84 -0.25
N ALA A 14 -8.72 -0.96 -0.84
CA ALA A 14 -8.61 0.43 -0.41
C ALA A 14 -9.95 1.17 -0.47
N ARG A 15 -10.73 0.98 -1.56
CA ARG A 15 -12.08 1.56 -1.66
C ARG A 15 -13.02 1.07 -0.57
N LEU A 16 -12.92 -0.21 -0.18
CA LEU A 16 -13.70 -0.76 0.92
C LEU A 16 -13.29 -0.16 2.27
N CYS A 17 -11.99 -0.10 2.58
CA CYS A 17 -11.50 0.52 3.81
C CYS A 17 -11.96 1.98 3.93
N ARG A 18 -11.86 2.76 2.84
CA ARG A 18 -12.35 4.14 2.78
C ARG A 18 -13.85 4.22 3.02
N LYS A 19 -14.64 3.32 2.41
CA LYS A 19 -16.10 3.26 2.62
C LYS A 19 -16.46 2.97 4.08
N TYR A 20 -15.63 2.22 4.80
CA TYR A 20 -15.83 1.91 6.21
C TYR A 20 -15.23 2.95 7.17
N GLY A 21 -14.53 3.98 6.66
CA GLY A 21 -13.86 4.98 7.50
C GLY A 21 -12.68 4.42 8.30
N ALA A 22 -12.03 3.36 7.81
CA ALA A 22 -10.89 2.74 8.46
C ALA A 22 -9.57 3.28 7.90
N ALA A 23 -8.60 3.55 8.79
CA ALA A 23 -7.20 3.68 8.40
C ALA A 23 -6.63 2.35 7.88
N ILE A 24 -5.57 2.42 7.08
CA ILE A 24 -4.98 1.24 6.44
C ILE A 24 -3.50 1.11 6.72
N VAL A 25 -3.07 -0.13 7.00
CA VAL A 25 -1.65 -0.50 6.96
C VAL A 25 -1.33 -1.05 5.56
N VAL A 26 -0.31 -0.48 4.92
CA VAL A 26 0.18 -0.87 3.60
C VAL A 26 1.53 -1.53 3.75
N MET A 27 1.59 -2.84 3.49
CA MET A 27 2.85 -3.59 3.54
C MET A 27 3.65 -3.36 2.26
N ALA A 28 4.97 -3.22 2.37
CA ALA A 28 5.90 -3.13 1.24
C ALA A 28 6.07 -4.49 0.53
N PHE A 29 4.98 -4.99 -0.04
CA PHE A 29 4.88 -6.26 -0.76
C PHE A 29 4.08 -6.04 -2.05
N ASP A 30 4.68 -6.38 -3.19
CA ASP A 30 4.07 -6.25 -4.51
C ASP A 30 4.08 -7.58 -5.29
N GLU A 31 3.73 -7.53 -6.58
CA GLU A 31 3.66 -8.70 -7.46
C GLU A 31 5.01 -9.43 -7.62
N GLN A 32 6.13 -8.75 -7.35
CA GLN A 32 7.48 -9.30 -7.43
C GLN A 32 7.97 -9.84 -6.08
N GLY A 33 7.18 -9.69 -5.02
CA GLY A 33 7.49 -10.20 -3.69
C GLY A 33 7.61 -9.10 -2.63
N GLN A 34 8.26 -9.46 -1.52
CA GLN A 34 8.48 -8.58 -0.38
C GLN A 34 9.69 -7.69 -0.59
N ALA A 35 9.63 -6.43 -0.14
CA ALA A 35 10.77 -5.53 -0.17
C ALA A 35 11.80 -5.88 0.91
N ASP A 36 12.95 -6.38 0.48
CA ASP A 36 14.11 -6.74 1.29
C ASP A 36 15.17 -5.62 1.33
N THR A 37 15.29 -4.82 0.27
CA THR A 37 16.22 -3.69 0.16
C THR A 37 15.56 -2.34 0.40
N LEU A 38 16.35 -1.34 0.80
CA LEU A 38 15.87 0.05 0.95
C LEU A 38 15.23 0.59 -0.35
N ALA A 39 15.87 0.33 -1.49
CA ALA A 39 15.37 0.77 -2.79
C ALA A 39 13.99 0.19 -3.10
N ARG A 40 13.80 -1.12 -2.87
CA ARG A 40 12.49 -1.77 -3.06
C ARG A 40 11.44 -1.25 -2.09
N ARG A 41 11.81 -0.98 -0.82
CA ARG A 41 10.88 -0.38 0.16
C ARG A 41 10.37 0.98 -0.31
N GLN A 42 11.29 1.84 -0.77
CA GLN A 42 10.95 3.16 -1.30
C GLN A 42 10.06 3.06 -2.55
N GLU A 43 10.42 2.18 -3.49
CA GLU A 43 9.66 1.96 -4.73
C GLU A 43 8.22 1.53 -4.43
N ILE A 44 8.04 0.47 -3.63
CA ILE A 44 6.72 -0.10 -3.34
C ILE A 44 5.85 0.90 -2.57
N CYS A 45 6.40 1.53 -1.52
CA CYS A 45 5.65 2.52 -0.74
C CYS A 45 5.26 3.75 -1.58
N ALA A 46 6.15 4.24 -2.45
CA ALA A 46 5.85 5.37 -3.32
C ALA A 46 4.78 5.03 -4.36
N ARG A 47 4.85 3.83 -4.97
CA ARG A 47 3.81 3.35 -5.92
C ARG A 47 2.45 3.22 -5.21
N ALA A 48 2.43 2.59 -4.04
CA ALA A 48 1.20 2.44 -3.27
C ALA A 48 0.60 3.79 -2.86
N TYR A 49 1.43 4.75 -2.44
CA TYR A 49 0.98 6.11 -2.10
C TYR A 49 0.28 6.79 -3.28
N ARG A 50 0.89 6.78 -4.47
CA ARG A 50 0.29 7.38 -5.68
C ARG A 50 -1.05 6.74 -6.01
N ILE A 51 -1.15 5.41 -5.97
CA ILE A 51 -2.42 4.71 -6.24
C ILE A 51 -3.48 5.13 -5.20
N LEU A 52 -3.14 5.12 -3.91
CA LEU A 52 -4.09 5.43 -2.84
C LEU A 52 -4.56 6.89 -2.88
N VAL A 53 -3.64 7.84 -3.05
CA VAL A 53 -3.97 9.26 -3.00
C VAL A 53 -4.55 9.73 -4.33
N GLU A 54 -3.90 9.42 -5.47
CA GLU A 54 -4.27 9.98 -6.77
C GLU A 54 -5.43 9.22 -7.44
N GLN A 55 -5.49 7.89 -7.30
CA GLN A 55 -6.55 7.09 -7.96
C GLN A 55 -7.72 6.74 -7.04
N VAL A 56 -7.46 6.43 -5.76
CA VAL A 56 -8.51 6.06 -4.79
C VAL A 56 -9.07 7.27 -4.05
N GLY A 57 -8.30 8.35 -3.92
CA GLY A 57 -8.69 9.52 -3.11
C GLY A 57 -8.72 9.20 -1.61
N PHE A 58 -7.80 8.34 -1.16
CA PHE A 58 -7.62 7.99 0.24
C PHE A 58 -6.90 9.15 0.97
N PRO A 59 -7.37 9.59 2.16
CA PRO A 59 -6.67 10.61 2.96
C PRO A 59 -5.26 10.14 3.32
N ALA A 60 -4.25 10.99 3.13
CA ALA A 60 -2.86 10.59 3.33
C ALA A 60 -2.55 10.29 4.81
N GLU A 61 -3.21 11.01 5.71
CA GLU A 61 -3.14 10.85 7.17
C GLU A 61 -3.63 9.48 7.67
N ASP A 62 -4.45 8.78 6.88
CA ASP A 62 -5.00 7.46 7.21
C ASP A 62 -4.17 6.30 6.61
N ILE A 63 -3.04 6.59 5.97
CA ILE A 63 -2.15 5.60 5.36
C ILE A 63 -0.93 5.36 6.25
N ILE A 64 -0.80 4.16 6.77
CA ILE A 64 0.33 3.72 7.59
C ILE A 64 1.18 2.75 6.77
N PHE A 65 2.44 3.08 6.50
CA PHE A 65 3.34 2.20 5.77
C PHE A 65 4.07 1.24 6.71
N ASP A 66 4.03 -0.04 6.37
CA ASP A 66 4.86 -1.08 6.96
C ASP A 66 5.96 -1.47 5.96
N PRO A 67 7.21 -1.01 6.14
CA PRO A 67 8.31 -1.28 5.23
C PRO A 67 8.90 -2.69 5.39
N ASN A 68 8.29 -3.58 6.18
CA ASN A 68 8.79 -4.92 6.48
C ASN A 68 10.17 -4.91 7.16
N ILE A 69 10.21 -4.48 8.42
CA ILE A 69 11.43 -4.54 9.23
C ILE A 69 11.71 -5.99 9.59
N PHE A 70 12.82 -6.54 9.08
CA PHE A 70 13.36 -7.83 9.47
C PHE A 70 14.54 -7.64 10.44
N ALA A 71 14.66 -8.56 11.40
CA ALA A 71 15.79 -8.63 12.34
C ALA A 71 16.97 -9.39 11.73
#